data_AF-A0A9E4KT65-F1
#
_entry.id   AF-A0A9E4KT65-F1
#
_cell.length_a   1.000
_cell.length_b   1.000
_cell.length_c   1.000
_cell.angle_alpha   90.00
_cell.angle_beta   90.00
_cell.angle_gamma   90.00
#
_symmetry.space_group_name_H-M   'P 1'
#
loop_
_entity.id
_entity.type
_entity.pdbx_description
1 polymer ?
#
loop_
_entity_poly.entity_id
_entity_poly.type
_entity_poly.pdbx_seq_one_letter_code
_entity_poly.pdbx_strand_id
1 'polypeptide(L)'
;MIYLEGSWYNGPESLRHGRETQDFEDYMLIRFSALSVNAVIKPDETDPAPYKVLVTLDGEYMTDANKGQDVVIEDDGRSFLVIDEPRLYAIVEAPTFGTYDLKLSSNSDDFDLYAFTFGVYESGI
;
A
#
# COMPACT_ATOMS: atom_id res chain seq x y z
N MET A 1 -1.04 -5.56 -13.63
CA MET A 1 -1.34 -4.25 -14.27
C MET A 1 -1.63 -3.28 -13.15
N ILE A 2 -1.18 -2.03 -13.26
CA ILE A 2 -1.43 -0.97 -12.28
C ILE A 2 -2.48 -0.03 -12.85
N TYR A 3 -3.47 0.34 -12.04
CA TYR A 3 -4.47 1.36 -12.32
C TYR A 3 -4.32 2.48 -11.31
N LEU A 4 -4.45 3.73 -11.77
CA LEU A 4 -4.33 4.93 -10.95
C LEU A 4 -5.62 5.74 -11.10
N GLU A 5 -6.24 6.08 -9.97
CA GLU A 5 -7.35 7.03 -9.88
C GLU A 5 -6.84 8.31 -9.23
N GLY A 6 -7.17 9.45 -9.82
CA GLY A 6 -6.79 10.77 -9.30
C GLY A 6 -5.52 11.37 -9.92
N SER A 7 -4.89 12.28 -9.18
CA SER A 7 -3.68 12.98 -9.65
C SER A 7 -2.43 12.21 -9.28
N TRP A 8 -1.58 11.89 -10.26
CA TRP A 8 -0.34 11.14 -10.05
C TRP A 8 0.80 11.71 -10.88
N TYR A 9 1.98 11.79 -10.28
CA TYR A 9 3.23 12.06 -10.97
C TYR A 9 3.94 10.74 -11.28
N ASN A 10 4.13 10.44 -12.56
CA ASN A 10 4.91 9.29 -13.02
C ASN A 10 6.35 9.72 -13.27
N GLY A 11 7.19 9.54 -12.25
CA GLY A 11 8.62 9.81 -12.31
C GLY A 11 9.39 8.71 -13.05
N PRO A 12 10.70 8.91 -13.26
CA PRO A 12 11.55 7.88 -13.85
C PRO A 12 11.71 6.64 -12.97
N GLU A 13 11.52 6.77 -11.65
CA GLU A 13 11.78 5.72 -10.66
C GLU A 13 10.57 5.35 -9.81
N SER A 14 9.55 6.20 -9.74
CA SER A 14 8.48 6.08 -8.77
C SER A 14 7.16 6.71 -9.24
N LEU A 15 6.07 6.27 -8.61
CA LEU A 15 4.74 6.82 -8.77
C LEU A 15 4.38 7.59 -7.51
N ARG A 16 4.28 8.91 -7.62
CA ARG A 16 3.95 9.80 -6.51
C ARG A 16 2.52 10.32 -6.62
N HIS A 17 1.82 10.33 -5.51
CA HIS A 17 0.52 10.98 -5.41
C HIS A 17 0.66 12.48 -5.68
N GLY A 18 -0.22 13.04 -6.51
CA GLY A 18 -0.02 14.35 -7.13
C GLY A 18 -0.73 15.51 -6.43
N ARG A 19 -1.41 15.28 -5.31
CA ARG A 19 -2.15 16.29 -4.54
C ARG A 19 -2.48 15.79 -3.14
N GLU A 20 -2.70 16.70 -2.20
CA GLU A 20 -3.38 16.35 -0.95
C GLU A 20 -4.90 16.12 -1.19
N THR A 21 -5.50 15.18 -0.47
CA THR A 21 -6.96 14.91 -0.48
C THR A 21 -7.50 14.72 0.94
N GLN A 22 -8.81 14.61 1.11
CA GLN A 22 -9.45 14.48 2.44
C GLN A 22 -10.03 13.09 2.71
N ASP A 23 -10.55 12.41 1.68
CA ASP A 23 -11.41 11.23 1.85
C ASP A 23 -10.84 9.95 1.23
N PHE A 24 -9.51 9.87 1.06
CA PHE A 24 -8.82 8.74 0.42
C PHE A 24 -9.41 8.41 -0.98
N GLU A 25 -9.77 9.47 -1.71
CA GLU A 25 -10.44 9.38 -3.00
C GLU A 25 -9.49 8.94 -4.13
N ASP A 26 -8.23 9.33 -4.04
CA ASP A 26 -7.18 8.97 -5.00
C ASP A 26 -6.51 7.67 -4.56
N TYR A 27 -6.30 6.75 -5.50
CA TYR A 27 -5.76 5.42 -5.19
C TYR A 27 -4.98 4.78 -6.33
N MET A 28 -4.09 3.87 -5.94
CA MET A 28 -3.46 2.91 -6.82
C MET A 28 -4.09 1.54 -6.59
N LEU A 29 -4.44 0.85 -7.67
CA LEU A 29 -4.94 -0.53 -7.65
C LEU A 29 -4.03 -1.43 -8.47
N ILE A 30 -3.61 -2.54 -7.86
CA ILE A 30 -2.83 -3.58 -8.52
C ILE A 30 -3.53 -4.93 -8.39
N ARG A 31 -3.62 -5.64 -9.52
CA ARG A 31 -3.98 -7.07 -9.54
C ARG A 31 -2.72 -7.92 -9.55
N PHE A 32 -2.58 -8.83 -8.59
CA PHE A 32 -1.41 -9.68 -8.42
C PHE A 32 -1.78 -11.12 -8.08
N SER A 33 -0.85 -12.06 -8.30
CA SER A 33 -0.98 -13.46 -7.86
C SER A 33 0.22 -13.87 -6.99
N ALA A 34 0.01 -13.95 -5.68
CA ALA A 34 1.07 -14.19 -4.70
C ALA A 34 0.49 -14.63 -3.35
N LEU A 35 1.38 -15.01 -2.42
CA LEU A 35 1.08 -15.15 -1.00
C LEU A 35 1.42 -13.88 -0.21
N SER A 36 2.44 -13.13 -0.62
CA SER A 36 2.80 -11.88 0.05
C SER A 36 3.05 -10.74 -0.91
N VAL A 37 2.78 -9.52 -0.44
CA VAL A 37 3.06 -8.27 -1.16
C VAL A 37 3.76 -7.30 -0.21
N ASN A 38 4.86 -6.73 -0.68
CA ASN A 38 5.52 -5.62 -0.02
C ASN A 38 5.64 -4.44 -0.99
N ALA A 39 5.75 -3.22 -0.47
CA ALA A 39 6.02 -2.03 -1.26
C ALA A 39 7.21 -1.25 -0.71
N VAL A 40 8.08 -0.77 -1.60
CA VAL A 40 9.09 0.24 -1.24
C VAL A 40 8.42 1.60 -1.36
N ILE A 41 8.23 2.24 -0.21
CA ILE A 41 7.63 3.57 -0.10
C ILE A 41 8.67 4.46 0.54
N LYS A 42 8.90 5.63 -0.07
CA LYS A 42 9.81 6.64 0.45
C LYS A 42 9.11 7.98 0.31
N PRO A 43 8.76 8.65 1.41
CA PRO A 43 8.28 10.03 1.33
C PRO A 43 9.26 10.93 0.57
N ASP A 44 8.73 11.88 -0.20
CA ASP A 44 9.55 12.82 -0.98
C ASP A 44 10.28 13.81 -0.04
N GLU A 45 9.64 14.19 1.06
CA GLU A 45 10.24 15.03 2.09
C GLU A 45 11.35 14.32 2.89
N THR A 46 12.32 15.09 3.35
CA THR A 46 13.48 14.59 4.12
C THR A 46 13.12 14.29 5.59
N ASP A 47 12.01 14.84 6.10
CA ASP A 47 11.47 14.62 7.45
C ASP A 47 9.94 14.79 7.44
N PRO A 48 9.22 13.89 6.75
CA PRO A 48 7.78 14.01 6.53
C PRO A 48 7.02 13.85 7.85
N ALA A 49 5.94 14.61 8.01
CA ALA A 49 4.94 14.23 9.01
C ALA A 49 4.35 12.85 8.65
N PRO A 50 4.22 11.91 9.61
CA PRO A 50 3.66 10.60 9.29
C PRO A 50 2.25 10.72 8.71
N TYR A 51 1.99 10.00 7.62
CA TYR A 51 0.68 9.95 6.98
C TYR A 51 0.19 8.51 6.84
N LYS A 52 -1.13 8.38 6.70
CA LYS A 52 -1.79 7.08 6.53
C LYS A 52 -2.01 6.77 5.06
N VAL A 53 -1.86 5.50 4.71
CA VAL A 53 -2.32 4.94 3.43
C VAL A 53 -3.37 3.89 3.73
N LEU A 54 -4.61 4.11 3.30
CA LEU A 54 -5.71 3.16 3.44
C LEU A 54 -5.45 1.95 2.53
N VAL A 55 -5.53 0.75 3.11
CA VAL A 55 -5.27 -0.53 2.46
C VAL A 55 -6.57 -1.31 2.39
N THR A 56 -6.87 -1.86 1.22
CA THR A 56 -7.95 -2.85 1.06
C THR A 56 -7.48 -3.97 0.14
N LEU A 57 -8.00 -5.18 0.35
CA LEU A 57 -7.75 -6.35 -0.48
C LEU A 57 -9.10 -6.88 -0.96
N ASP A 58 -9.27 -7.02 -2.27
CA ASP A 58 -10.53 -7.39 -2.92
C ASP A 58 -11.71 -6.48 -2.55
N GLY A 59 -11.41 -5.20 -2.28
CA GLY A 59 -12.40 -4.19 -1.92
C GLY A 59 -12.80 -4.17 -0.44
N GLU A 60 -12.28 -5.10 0.37
CA GLU A 60 -12.57 -5.19 1.81
C GLU A 60 -11.36 -4.71 2.63
N TYR A 61 -11.61 -4.23 3.85
CA TYR A 61 -10.54 -3.93 4.81
C TYR A 61 -9.79 -5.21 5.21
N MET A 62 -8.52 -5.04 5.57
CA MET A 62 -7.65 -6.15 5.96
C MET A 62 -8.12 -6.77 7.28
N THR A 63 -7.74 -8.03 7.49
CA THR A 63 -7.97 -8.79 8.72
C THR A 63 -6.65 -9.37 9.22
N ASP A 64 -6.61 -9.83 10.47
CA ASP A 64 -5.43 -10.52 11.01
C ASP A 64 -5.02 -11.76 10.20
N ALA A 65 -5.93 -12.32 9.40
CA ALA A 65 -5.67 -13.49 8.56
C ALA A 65 -4.99 -13.16 7.23
N ASN A 66 -4.96 -11.89 6.79
CA ASN A 66 -4.42 -11.51 5.48
C ASN A 66 -3.46 -10.30 5.51
N LYS A 67 -3.35 -9.62 6.65
CA LYS A 67 -2.54 -8.42 6.78
C LYS A 67 -1.05 -8.76 6.92
N GLY A 68 -0.21 -8.01 6.22
CA GLY A 68 1.22 -8.00 6.49
C GLY A 68 1.53 -7.34 7.83
N GLN A 69 2.78 -7.48 8.28
CA GLN A 69 3.22 -6.99 9.60
C GLN A 69 3.05 -5.46 9.76
N ASP A 70 3.15 -4.69 8.68
CA ASP A 70 3.10 -3.22 8.72
C ASP A 70 1.69 -2.63 8.62
N VAL A 71 0.69 -3.47 8.35
CA VAL A 71 -0.71 -3.02 8.33
C VAL A 71 -1.28 -2.99 9.74
N VAL A 72 -1.81 -1.84 10.10
CA VAL A 72 -2.54 -1.59 11.35
C VAL A 72 -4.02 -1.58 11.05
N ILE A 73 -4.79 -2.38 11.77
CA ILE A 73 -6.25 -2.34 11.77
C ILE A 73 -6.66 -1.48 12.96
N GLU A 74 -7.35 -0.37 12.71
CA GLU A 74 -7.83 0.52 13.77
C GLU A 74 -9.14 0.01 14.40
N ASP A 75 -9.55 0.63 15.50
CA ASP A 75 -10.75 0.24 16.27
C ASP A 75 -12.04 0.28 15.44
N ASP A 76 -12.07 1.08 14.37
CA ASP A 76 -13.21 1.17 13.44
C ASP A 76 -13.18 0.09 12.32
N GLY A 77 -12.17 -0.78 12.32
CA GLY A 77 -11.99 -1.86 11.36
C GLY A 77 -11.26 -1.45 10.08
N ARG A 78 -10.92 -0.18 9.89
CA ARG A 78 -10.15 0.25 8.72
C ARG A 78 -8.68 -0.13 8.86
N SER A 79 -8.09 -0.55 7.75
CA SER A 79 -6.70 -1.00 7.68
C SER A 79 -5.82 0.02 6.99
N PHE A 80 -4.69 0.36 7.62
CA PHE A 80 -3.76 1.38 7.14
C PHE A 80 -2.31 0.92 7.20
N LEU A 81 -1.49 1.47 6.31
CA LEU A 81 -0.06 1.67 6.58
C LEU A 81 0.12 3.05 7.22
N VAL A 82 1.07 3.16 8.13
CA VAL A 82 1.60 4.45 8.59
C VAL A 82 2.96 4.63 7.93
N ILE A 83 3.09 5.66 7.11
CA ILE A 83 4.34 5.98 6.42
C ILE A 83 5.03 7.09 7.18
N ASP A 84 6.18 6.75 7.74
CA ASP A 84 7.00 7.58 8.63
C ASP A 84 8.49 7.56 8.26
N GLU A 85 8.93 6.59 7.46
CA GLU A 85 10.32 6.48 7.02
C GLU A 85 10.44 5.75 5.67
N PRO A 86 11.54 5.96 4.92
CA PRO A 86 11.77 5.24 3.67
C PRO A 86 12.17 3.78 3.93
N ARG A 87 11.28 2.83 3.62
CA ARG A 87 11.55 1.39 3.79
C ARG A 87 10.67 0.49 2.92
N LEU A 88 10.88 -0.81 3.08
CA LEU A 88 9.99 -1.85 2.59
C LEU A 88 8.86 -2.07 3.62
N TYR A 89 7.62 -1.90 3.18
CA TYR A 89 6.40 -2.12 3.97
C TYR A 89 5.75 -3.45 3.56
N ALA A 90 5.52 -4.34 4.51
CA ALA A 90 4.81 -5.62 4.34
C ALA A 90 3.29 -5.40 4.44
N ILE A 91 2.60 -5.55 3.31
CA ILE A 91 1.20 -5.14 3.15
C ILE A 91 0.25 -6.33 3.25
N VAL A 92 0.55 -7.40 2.51
CA VAL A 92 -0.31 -8.58 2.40
C VAL A 92 0.47 -9.83 2.81
N GLU A 93 -0.15 -10.67 3.62
CA GLU A 93 0.26 -12.02 3.93
C GLU A 93 -0.98 -12.92 3.81
N ALA A 94 -1.29 -13.34 2.59
CA ALA A 94 -2.49 -14.08 2.25
C ALA A 94 -2.40 -15.53 2.75
N PRO A 95 -3.51 -16.11 3.25
CA PRO A 95 -3.52 -17.47 3.79
C PRO A 95 -3.41 -18.54 2.70
N THR A 96 -3.68 -18.19 1.44
CA THR A 96 -3.61 -19.11 0.30
C THR A 96 -3.12 -18.37 -0.94
N PHE A 97 -2.42 -19.08 -1.82
CA PHE A 97 -2.02 -18.51 -3.10
C PHE A 97 -3.26 -18.26 -3.95
N GLY A 98 -3.42 -17.02 -4.41
CA GLY A 98 -4.60 -16.58 -5.14
C GLY A 98 -4.28 -15.41 -6.03
N THR A 99 -5.31 -14.89 -6.72
CA THR A 99 -5.24 -13.62 -7.43
C THR A 99 -6.10 -12.62 -6.69
N TYR A 100 -5.52 -11.48 -6.34
CA TYR A 100 -6.15 -10.48 -5.50
C TYR A 100 -6.01 -9.08 -6.11
N ASP A 101 -6.92 -8.18 -5.74
CA ASP A 101 -6.87 -6.76 -6.04
C ASP A 101 -6.46 -5.99 -4.78
N LEU A 102 -5.20 -5.53 -4.73
CA LEU A 102 -4.73 -4.64 -3.67
C LEU A 102 -4.97 -3.19 -4.08
N LYS A 103 -5.61 -2.42 -3.20
CA LYS A 103 -5.79 -0.98 -3.34
C LYS A 103 -5.12 -0.23 -2.20
N LEU A 104 -4.33 0.77 -2.57
CA LEU A 104 -3.64 1.70 -1.67
C LEU A 104 -4.13 3.12 -1.96
N SER A 105 -4.64 3.82 -0.95
CA SER A 105 -5.20 5.18 -1.09
C SER A 105 -4.55 6.10 -0.07
N SER A 106 -4.10 7.30 -0.47
CA SER A 106 -3.44 8.25 0.42
C SER A 106 -4.10 9.62 0.34
N ASN A 107 -4.09 10.34 1.45
CA ASN A 107 -4.47 11.76 1.50
C ASN A 107 -3.26 12.69 1.32
N SER A 108 -2.04 12.18 1.38
CA SER A 108 -0.80 12.97 1.28
C SER A 108 -0.18 12.85 -0.11
N ASP A 109 0.28 13.96 -0.68
CA ASP A 109 1.09 14.02 -1.90
C ASP A 109 2.55 13.57 -1.70
N ASP A 110 2.96 13.29 -0.47
CA ASP A 110 4.23 12.62 -0.17
C ASP A 110 4.17 11.10 -0.32
N PHE A 111 3.02 10.54 -0.73
CA PHE A 111 2.93 9.12 -1.04
C PHE A 111 3.65 8.79 -2.35
N ASP A 112 4.91 8.38 -2.24
CA ASP A 112 5.76 8.01 -3.36
C ASP A 112 6.19 6.53 -3.32
N LEU A 113 5.71 5.77 -4.31
CA LEU A 113 5.87 4.32 -4.42
C LEU A 113 6.89 3.97 -5.49
N TYR A 114 7.94 3.26 -5.10
CA TYR A 114 9.05 2.91 -5.99
C TYR A 114 8.90 1.52 -6.61
N ALA A 115 8.48 0.54 -5.81
CA ALA A 115 8.39 -0.84 -6.28
C ALA A 115 7.42 -1.67 -5.44
N PHE A 116 6.88 -2.72 -6.06
CA PHE A 116 6.25 -3.83 -5.36
C PHE A 116 7.15 -5.07 -5.44
N THR A 117 7.14 -5.88 -4.39
CA THR A 117 7.69 -7.25 -4.41
C THR A 117 6.61 -8.25 -4.04
N PHE A 118 6.69 -9.44 -4.65
CA PHE A 118 5.68 -10.50 -4.52
C PHE A 118 6.34 -11.80 -4.09
N GLY A 119 5.84 -12.43 -3.03
CA GLY A 119 6.33 -13.70 -2.51
C GLY A 119 5.35 -14.84 -2.74
N VAL A 120 5.87 -16.03 -3.06
CA VAL A 120 5.07 -17.25 -3.32
C VAL A 120 5.39 -18.39 -2.36
N TYR A 121 6.12 -18.11 -1.28
CA TYR A 121 6.47 -19.11 -0.27
C TYR A 121 5.53 -18.96 0.94
N GLU A 122 4.97 -20.09 1.42
CA GLU A 122 4.05 -20.13 2.58
C GLU A 122 4.71 -19.74 3.90
N SER A 123 6.04 -19.73 3.97
CA SER A 123 6.87 -19.10 5.03
C SER A 123 8.34 -19.40 4.73
N GLY A 124 9.26 -18.48 5.04
CA GLY A 124 10.69 -18.79 5.05
C GLY A 124 11.64 -17.60 4.88
N ILE A 125 11.78 -16.77 5.91
CA ILE A 125 13.09 -16.31 6.38
C ILE A 125 13.20 -16.64 7.86
#